data_AF-A0A830GD27-F1
#
_entry.id   AF-A0A830GD27-F1
#
_cell.length_a   1.000
_cell.length_b   1.000
_cell.length_c   1.000
_cell.angle_alpha   90.00
_cell.angle_beta   90.00
_cell.angle_gamma   90.00
#
_symmetry.space_group_name_H-M   'P 1'
#
loop_
_entity.id
_entity.type
_entity.pdbx_description
1 polymer ?
#
loop_
_entity_poly.entity_id
_entity_poly.type
_entity_poly.pdbx_seq_one_letter_code
_entity_poly.pdbx_strand_id
1 'polypeptide(L)' 'MPQTRECDYCGADIEPGTGTMFVYNDGRTVHFCSSKCEKNADLGREPRELEWTDAGHAGEGE' A
#
# COMPACT_ATOMS: atom_id res chain seq x y z
N MET A 1 -5.73 -9.71 20.72
CA MET A 1 -6.67 -8.89 19.92
C MET A 1 -6.06 -8.75 18.54
N PRO A 2 -6.83 -8.90 17.44
CA PRO A 2 -6.29 -8.71 16.10
C PRO A 2 -5.82 -7.25 15.93
N GLN A 3 -4.64 -7.07 15.34
CA GLN A 3 -4.09 -5.74 15.07
C GLN A 3 -4.51 -5.32 13.66
N THR A 4 -5.18 -4.19 13.55
CA THR A 4 -5.45 -3.54 12.26
C THR A 4 -4.19 -2.78 11.83
N ARG A 5 -3.93 -2.78 10.53
CA ARG A 5 -2.76 -2.11 9.94
C ARG A 5 -3.17 -1.41 8.66
N GLU A 6 -2.52 -0.31 8.34
CA GLU A 6 -2.71 0.38 7.07
C GLU A 6 -1.84 -0.24 5.98
N CYS A 7 -2.34 -0.23 4.75
CA CYS A 7 -1.57 -0.57 3.55
C CYS A 7 -0.60 0.57 3.24
N ASP A 8 0.69 0.29 3.30
CA ASP A 8 1.77 1.25 3.02
C ASP A 8 1.75 1.75 1.55
N TYR A 9 0.93 1.15 0.68
CA TYR A 9 0.78 1.55 -0.72
C TYR A 9 -0.49 2.37 -0.98
N CYS A 10 -1.67 1.84 -0.68
CA CYS A 10 -2.93 2.50 -1.07
C CYS A 10 -3.62 3.28 0.06
N GLY A 11 -3.16 3.17 1.31
CA GLY A 11 -3.77 3.81 2.50
C GLY A 11 -4.97 3.06 3.10
N ALA A 12 -5.48 2.02 2.44
CA ALA A 12 -6.60 1.24 2.96
C ALA A 12 -6.20 0.32 4.13
N ASP A 13 -7.14 0.02 5.03
CA ASP A 13 -6.96 -0.97 6.08
C ASP A 13 -6.68 -2.39 5.53
N ILE A 14 -5.75 -3.08 6.17
CA ILE A 14 -5.45 -4.49 5.97
C ILE A 14 -6.26 -5.31 6.98
N GLU A 15 -7.14 -6.17 6.47
CA GLU A 15 -7.90 -7.11 7.29
C GLU A 15 -6.92 -8.06 8.04
N PRO A 16 -7.02 -8.19 9.37
CA PRO A 16 -6.15 -9.06 10.15
C PRO A 16 -6.06 -10.49 9.62
N GLY A 17 -4.83 -10.99 9.45
CA GLY A 17 -4.57 -12.31 8.86
C GLY A 17 -4.60 -12.35 7.33
N THR A 18 -4.67 -11.19 6.67
CA THR A 18 -4.58 -11.04 5.22
C THR A 18 -3.43 -10.10 4.83
N GLY A 19 -3.24 -9.91 3.52
CA GLY A 19 -2.18 -9.09 2.96
C GLY A 19 -0.82 -9.78 2.92
N THR A 20 0.18 -9.03 2.45
CA THR A 20 1.56 -9.50 2.26
C THR A 20 2.52 -8.49 2.85
N MET A 21 3.50 -8.96 3.62
CA MET A 21 4.64 -8.16 4.06
C MET A 21 5.81 -8.39 3.09
N PHE A 22 6.21 -7.35 2.36
CA PHE A 22 7.39 -7.35 1.51
C PHE A 22 8.57 -6.73 2.26
N VAL A 23 9.71 -7.41 2.26
CA VAL A 23 10.95 -6.94 2.89
C VAL A 23 11.98 -6.69 1.81
N TYR A 24 12.44 -5.44 1.69
CA TYR A 24 13.53 -5.06 0.78
C TYR A 24 14.88 -5.59 1.28
N ASN A 25 15.86 -5.69 0.37
CA ASN A 25 17.21 -6.14 0.71
C ASN A 25 17.92 -5.24 1.74
N ASP A 26 17.51 -3.98 1.86
CA ASP A 26 18.01 -3.03 2.87
C ASP A 26 17.29 -3.12 4.22
N GLY A 27 16.32 -4.03 4.36
CA GLY A 27 15.55 -4.26 5.57
C GLY A 27 14.32 -3.38 5.72
N ARG A 28 14.02 -2.48 4.77
CA ARG A 28 12.75 -1.75 4.76
C ARG A 28 11.60 -2.73 4.55
N THR A 29 10.45 -2.44 5.15
CA THR A 29 9.26 -3.29 5.08
C THR A 29 8.09 -2.49 4.52
N VAL A 30 7.32 -3.12 3.63
CA VAL A 30 6.07 -2.58 3.08
C VAL A 30 4.97 -3.63 3.22
N HIS A 31 3.79 -3.20 3.66
CA HIS A 31 2.61 -4.03 3.86
C HIS A 31 1.60 -3.72 2.77
N PHE A 32 1.24 -4.75 2.01
CA PHE A 32 0.25 -4.65 0.94
C PHE A 32 -1.05 -5.32 1.38
N CYS A 33 -2.18 -4.63 1.19
CA CYS A 33 -3.50 -5.22 1.43
C CYS A 33 -3.89 -6.28 0.37
N SER A 34 -3.33 -6.18 -0.85
CA SER A 34 -3.72 -7.04 -1.97
C SER A 34 -2.67 -7.08 -3.08
N SER A 35 -2.78 -8.12 -3.92
CA SER A 35 -1.94 -8.27 -5.13
C SER A 35 -2.07 -7.13 -6.14
N LYS A 36 -3.14 -6.32 -6.08
CA LYS A 36 -3.26 -5.10 -6.90
C LYS A 36 -2.16 -4.10 -6.51
N CYS A 37 -1.92 -3.91 -5.21
CA CYS A 37 -0.91 -2.98 -4.72
C CYS A 37 0.50 -3.49 -5.03
N GLU A 38 0.76 -4.78 -4.76
CA GLU A 38 2.03 -5.43 -5.10
C GLU A 38 2.38 -5.24 -6.58
N LYS A 39 1.45 -5.57 -7.49
CA LYS A 39 1.70 -5.45 -8.93
C LYS A 39 1.89 -4.01 -9.40
N ASN A 40 1.21 -3.03 -8.80
CA ASN A 40 1.44 -1.63 -9.20
C ASN A 40 2.80 -1.14 -8.70
N ALA A 41 3.23 -1.56 -7.50
CA ALA A 41 4.59 -1.31 -7.01
C ALA A 41 5.65 -1.96 -7.91
N ASP A 42 5.45 -3.21 -8.33
CA ASP A 42 6.35 -3.91 -9.27
C ASP A 42 6.43 -3.25 -10.64
N LEU A 43 5.33 -2.62 -11.09
CA LEU A 43 5.29 -1.81 -12.32
C LEU A 43 5.94 -0.42 -12.15
N GLY A 44 6.42 -0.09 -10.96
CA GLY A 44 7.05 1.20 -10.66
C GLY A 44 6.08 2.38 -10.62
N ARG A 45 4.78 2.13 -10.44
CA ARG A 45 3.79 3.20 -10.29
C ARG A 45 3.84 3.73 -8.86
N GLU A 46 3.91 5.04 -8.71
CA GLU A 46 3.90 5.66 -7.39
C GLU A 46 2.45 5.89 -6.93
N PRO A 47 2.09 5.57 -5.67
CA PRO A 47 0.73 5.79 -5.16
C PRO A 47 0.20 7.20 -5.40
N ARG A 48 1.04 8.22 -5.15
CA ARG A 48 0.70 9.64 -5.35
C ARG A 48 0.28 10.03 -6.77
N GLU A 49 0.58 9.18 -7.76
CA GLU A 49 0.21 9.39 -9.17
C GLU A 49 -1.09 8.64 -9.55
N LEU A 50 -1.64 7.85 -8.63
CA LEU A 50 -2.81 7.00 -8.84
C LEU A 50 -3.99 7.54 -8.06
N GLU A 51 -4.95 8.14 -8.77
CA GLU A 51 -6.17 8.74 -8.21
C GLU A 51 -6.87 7.82 -7.20
N TRP A 52 -6.95 6.51 -7.49
CA TRP A 52 -7.66 5.55 -6.62
C TRP A 52 -6.98 5.24 -5.27
N THR A 53 -5.78 5.77 -5.00
CA THR A 53 -5.11 5.61 -3.70
C THR A 53 -5.37 6.84 -2.84
N ASP A 54 -5.32 6.69 -1.52
CA ASP A 54 -5.54 7.82 -0.60
C ASP A 54 -4.52 8.96 -0.83
N ALA A 55 -3.27 8.59 -1.12
CA ALA A 55 -2.21 9.54 -1.47
C ALA A 55 -2.46 10.28 -2.79
N GLY A 56 -3.02 9.59 -3.79
CA GLY A 56 -3.38 10.19 -5.08
C GLY A 56 -4.59 11.12 -4.97
N HIS A 57 -5.65 10.69 -4.30
CA HIS A 57 -6.84 11.51 -4.05
C HIS A 57 -6.53 12.76 -3.22
N ALA A 58 -5.59 12.69 -2.28
CA ALA A 58 -5.17 13.86 -1.50
C ALA A 58 -4.47 14.93 -2.35
N GLY A 59 -3.79 14.55 -3.43
CA GLY A 59 -3.06 15.47 -4.32
C GLY A 59 -3.93 16.27 -5.29
N GLU A 60 -5.21 15.92 -5.44
CA GLU A 60 -6.15 16.62 -6.35
C GLU A 60 -6.87 17.81 -5.69
N GLY A 61 -6.62 18.05 -4.39
CA GLY A 61 -7.31 19.05 -3.57
C GLY A 61 -6.60 20.40 -3.37
N GLU A 62 -5.55 20.71 -4.15
CA GLU A 62 -4.75 21.95 -4.06
C GLU A 62 -4.74 22.77 -5.35
#